data_AF-A0A661C492-F1
#
_entry.id   AF-A0A661C492-F1
#
_cell.length_a   1.000
_cell.length_b   1.000
_cell.length_c   1.000
_cell.angle_alpha   90.00
_cell.angle_beta   90.00
_cell.angle_gamma   90.00
#
_symmetry.space_group_name_H-M   'P 1'
#
loop_
_entity.id
_entity.type
_entity.pdbx_description
1 polymer ?
#
loop_
_entity_poly.entity_id
_entity_poly.type
_entity_poly.pdbx_seq_one_letter_code
_entity_poly.pdbx_strand_id
1 'polypeptide(L)' 'MNDPVTLTSAFLLGFFSTLHCIGMCGGIIGALSLSLPIEIRNNKPKLFTFVMTYNIGRIISY' A
#
# COMPACT_ATOMS: atom_id res chain seq x y z
N MET A 1 31.37 7.92 4.51
CA MET A 1 29.94 8.24 4.29
C MET A 1 29.66 8.73 2.86
N ASN A 2 30.50 8.36 1.89
CA ASN A 2 30.29 8.62 0.46
C ASN A 2 30.66 7.35 -0.34
N ASP A 3 30.40 6.19 0.25
CA ASP A 3 30.74 4.91 -0.33
C ASP A 3 29.65 4.58 -1.35
N PRO A 4 29.99 4.35 -2.64
CA PRO A 4 29.01 4.18 -3.71
C PRO A 4 27.99 3.06 -3.42
N VAL A 5 28.43 2.05 -2.66
CA VAL A 5 27.63 0.93 -2.18
C VAL A 5 26.46 1.38 -1.29
N THR A 6 26.66 2.42 -0.48
CA THR A 6 25.63 2.97 0.43
C THR A 6 24.52 3.68 -0.34
N LEU A 7 24.88 4.37 -1.43
CA LEU A 7 23.89 5.05 -2.27
C LEU A 7 23.02 4.03 -3.03
N THR A 8 23.63 2.97 -3.54
CA THR A 8 22.89 1.91 -4.26
C THR A 8 21.99 1.12 -3.31
N SER A 9 22.47 0.80 -2.11
CA SER A 9 21.67 0.09 -1.10
C SER A 9 20.53 0.96 -0.55
N ALA A 10 20.74 2.25 -0.30
CA ALA A 10 19.68 3.17 0.07
C ALA A 10 18.59 3.28 -1.03
N PHE A 11 19.01 3.34 -2.30
CA PHE A 11 18.08 3.35 -3.44
C PHE A 11 17.26 2.06 -3.52
N LEU A 12 17.90 0.89 -3.41
CA LEU A 12 17.21 -0.40 -3.43
C LEU A 12 16.25 -0.57 -2.24
N LEU A 13 16.67 -0.17 -1.04
CA LEU A 13 15.82 -0.22 0.15
C LEU A 13 14.57 0.67 0.00
N GLY A 14 14.72 1.87 -0.55
CA GLY A 14 13.59 2.75 -0.86
C GLY A 14 12.67 2.17 -1.93
N PHE A 15 13.24 1.57 -2.98
CA PHE A 15 12.48 0.95 -4.06
C PHE A 15 11.67 -0.26 -3.58
N PHE A 16 12.30 -1.20 -2.87
CA PHE A 16 11.62 -2.37 -2.31
C PHE A 16 10.59 -2.01 -1.24
N SER A 17 10.84 -0.98 -0.42
CA SER A 17 9.84 -0.48 0.54
C SER A 17 8.60 0.06 -0.16
N THR A 18 8.78 0.76 -1.28
CA THR A 18 7.66 1.28 -2.09
C THR A 18 6.87 0.14 -2.72
N LEU A 19 7.56 -0.89 -3.24
CA LEU A 19 6.92 -2.12 -3.72
C LEU A 19 6.14 -2.85 -2.62
N HIS A 20 6.62 -2.84 -1.37
CA HIS A 20 5.90 -3.43 -0.26
C HIS A 20 4.56 -2.71 0.02
N CYS A 21 4.57 -1.38 -0.01
CA CYS A 21 3.36 -0.58 0.15
C CYS A 21 2.38 -0.78 -1.03
N ILE A 22 2.85 -0.74 -2.28
CA ILE A 22 1.98 -0.94 -3.46
C ILE A 22 1.48 -2.39 -3.55
N GLY A 23 2.34 -3.36 -3.23
CA GLY A 23 2.00 -4.79 -3.22
C GLY A 23 0.99 -5.15 -2.13
N MET A 24 1.15 -4.64 -0.91
CA MET A 24 0.17 -4.84 0.16
C MET A 24 -1.10 -4.03 -0.08
N CYS A 25 -1.01 -2.70 -0.23
CA CYS A 25 -2.21 -1.87 -0.40
C CYS A 25 -2.96 -2.25 -1.68
N GLY A 26 -2.25 -2.49 -2.78
CA GLY A 26 -2.84 -2.94 -4.04
C GLY A 26 -3.38 -4.38 -3.98
N GLY A 27 -2.68 -5.30 -3.30
CA GLY A 27 -3.14 -6.67 -3.09
C GLY A 27 -4.37 -6.76 -2.19
N ILE A 28 -4.43 -5.96 -1.13
CA ILE A 28 -5.58 -5.85 -0.23
C ILE A 28 -6.76 -5.23 -0.98
N ILE A 29 -6.56 -4.16 -1.75
CA ILE A 29 -7.61 -3.59 -2.59
C ILE A 29 -8.08 -4.57 -3.66
N GLY A 30 -7.19 -5.39 -4.23
CA GLY A 30 -7.52 -6.42 -5.22
C GLY A 30 -8.34 -7.56 -4.61
N ALA A 31 -7.92 -8.07 -3.46
CA ALA A 31 -8.64 -9.11 -2.72
C ALA A 31 -9.98 -8.59 -2.18
N LEU A 32 -10.01 -7.36 -1.65
CA LEU A 32 -11.26 -6.72 -1.26
C LEU A 32 -12.12 -6.44 -2.48
N SER A 33 -11.59 -6.00 -3.62
CA SER A 33 -12.41 -5.78 -4.83
C SER A 33 -13.03 -7.07 -5.38
N LEU A 34 -12.44 -8.23 -5.08
CA LEU A 34 -13.00 -9.55 -5.36
C LEU A 34 -14.08 -9.96 -4.34
N SER A 35 -13.94 -9.54 -3.08
CA SER A 35 -14.87 -9.85 -1.99
C SER A 35 -15.92 -8.76 -1.69
N LEU A 36 -15.75 -7.53 -2.20
CA LEU A 36 -16.65 -6.38 -2.01
C LEU A 36 -17.68 -6.32 -3.13
N PRO A 37 -18.91 -5.87 -2.83
CA PRO A 37 -19.94 -5.63 -3.83
C PRO A 37 -19.50 -4.67 -4.93
N ILE A 38 -19.98 -4.93 -6.16
CA ILE A 38 -19.64 -4.14 -7.35
C ILE A 38 -19.96 -2.65 -7.18
N GLU A 39 -20.98 -2.29 -6.39
CA GLU A 39 -21.33 -0.88 -6.11
C GLU A 39 -20.20 -0.12 -5.39
N ILE A 40 -19.43 -0.76 -4.52
CA ILE A 40 -18.34 -0.11 -3.79
C ILE A 40 -17.09 -0.05 -4.67
N ARG A 41 -16.86 -1.10 -5.47
CA ARG A 41 -15.76 -1.19 -6.43
C ARG A 41 -15.85 -0.11 -7.52
N ASN A 42 -17.06 0.15 -8.03
CA ASN A 42 -17.27 1.14 -9.08
C ASN A 42 -17.23 2.59 -8.55
N ASN A 43 -17.30 2.76 -7.23
CA ASN A 43 -17.35 4.06 -6.57
C ASN A 43 -16.01 4.39 -5.92
N LYS A 44 -15.09 4.91 -6.75
CA LYS A 44 -13.74 5.37 -6.38
C LYS A 44 -13.63 6.10 -5.03
N PRO A 45 -14.51 7.08 -4.68
CA PRO A 45 -14.40 7.77 -3.40
C PRO A 45 -14.68 6.86 -2.19
N LYS A 46 -15.64 5.94 -2.28
CA LYS A 46 -15.90 4.96 -1.20
C LYS A 46 -14.74 4.02 -0.99
N LEU A 47 -14.14 3.56 -2.09
CA LEU A 47 -12.95 2.70 -2.05
C LEU A 47 -11.78 3.42 -1.36
N PHE A 48 -11.55 4.70 -1.68
CA PHE A 48 -10.51 5.50 -1.05
C PHE A 48 -10.72 5.68 0.47
N THR A 49 -11.95 5.98 0.90
CA THR A 49 -12.27 6.06 2.34
C THR A 49 -12.02 4.72 3.04
N PHE A 50 -12.43 3.61 2.42
CA PHE A 50 -12.23 2.28 3.00
C PHE A 50 -10.73 1.95 3.19
N VAL A 51 -9.91 2.29 2.20
CA VAL A 51 -8.45 2.12 2.26
C VAL A 51 -7.84 3.01 3.34
N MET A 52 -8.29 4.26 3.48
CA MET A 52 -7.80 5.15 4.54
C MET A 52 -8.16 4.63 5.94
N THR A 53 -9.39 4.19 6.16
CA THR A 53 -9.80 3.61 7.45
C THR A 53 -8.99 2.35 7.77
N TYR A 54 -8.74 1.49 6.77
CA TYR A 54 -7.89 0.30 6.95
C TYR A 54 -6.45 0.66 7.34
N ASN A 55 -5.83 1.61 6.63
CA ASN A 55 -4.46 2.05 6.93
C ASN A 55 -4.38 2.71 8.32
N ILE A 56 -5.38 3.50 8.70
CA ILE A 56 -5.49 4.08 10.05
C ILE A 56 -5.60 2.97 11.10
N GLY A 57 -6.49 1.98 10.89
CA GLY A 57 -6.63 0.84 11.79
C GLY A 57 -5.33 0.04 11.94
N ARG A 58 -4.57 -0.12 10.85
CA ARG A 58 -3.26 -0.77 10.87
C ARG A 58 -2.23 0.04 11.67
N ILE A 59 -2.17 1.37 11.50
CA ILE A 59 -1.28 2.23 12.30
C ILE A 59 -1.66 2.20 13.79
N ILE A 60 -2.96 2.17 14.12
CA ILE A 60 -3.44 2.11 15.50
C ILE A 60 -3.18 0.74 16.14
N SER A 61 -3.19 -0.34 15.35
CA SER A 61 -2.97 -1.71 15.84
C SER A 61 -1.49 -2.05 16.03
N TYR A 62 -0.59 -1.32 15.37
CA TYR A 62 0.86 -1.40 15.59
C TYR A 62 1.25 -0.59 16.83
#